data_AF-A0A0G1HBN7-F1
#
_entry.id   AF-A0A0G1HBN7-F1
#
_cell.length_a   1.000
_cell.length_b   1.000
_cell.length_c   1.000
_cell.angle_alpha   90.00
_cell.angle_beta   90.00
_cell.angle_gamma   90.00
#
_symmetry.space_group_name_H-M   'P 1'
#
loop_
_entity.id
_entity.type
_entity.pdbx_description
1 polymer ?
#
loop_
_entity_poly.entity_id
_entity_poly.type
_entity_poly.pdbx_seq_one_letter_code
_entity_poly.pdbx_strand_id
1 'polypeptide(L)'
;MRAGEVMDLGAIDYDEKKAKVKLTVLHRVGGEWHASELYRLANGLMARVDGHPRYPEHLILAGHHTKEATLAAIGGGMAYTATQAVGAAHADLPWQYEL
;
A
#
# COMPACT_ATOMS: atom_id res chain seq x y z
N MET A 1 40.62 -15.41 15.19
CA MET A 1 39.75 -16.05 14.18
C MET A 1 38.43 -15.28 14.20
N ARG A 2 38.10 -14.53 13.14
CA ARG A 2 36.82 -13.84 13.06
C ARG A 2 35.77 -14.90 12.72
N ALA A 3 34.84 -15.13 13.65
CA ALA A 3 33.65 -15.93 13.37
C ALA A 3 32.96 -15.27 12.16
N GLY A 4 32.86 -16.00 11.07
CA GLY A 4 32.13 -15.54 9.90
C GLY A 4 30.69 -15.30 10.32
N GLU A 5 30.24 -14.06 10.18
CA GLU A 5 28.83 -13.72 10.20
C GLU A 5 28.14 -14.61 9.18
N VAL A 6 27.40 -15.61 9.67
CA VAL A 6 26.42 -16.31 8.86
C VAL A 6 25.34 -15.27 8.60
N MET A 7 25.47 -14.54 7.49
CA MET A 7 24.42 -13.67 6.98
C MET A 7 23.15 -14.51 6.89
N ASP A 8 22.15 -14.16 7.69
CA ASP A 8 20.84 -14.80 7.63
C ASP A 8 20.20 -14.46 6.29
N LEU A 9 20.33 -15.40 5.34
CA LEU A 9 19.82 -15.27 3.98
C LEU A 9 18.31 -15.01 3.95
N GLY A 10 17.57 -15.45 4.99
CA GLY A 10 16.15 -15.18 5.13
C GLY A 10 15.86 -13.73 5.52
N ALA A 11 16.66 -13.15 6.42
CA ALA A 11 16.55 -11.74 6.78
C ALA A 11 16.88 -10.82 5.59
N ILE A 12 17.91 -11.17 4.80
CA ILE A 12 18.29 -10.42 3.59
C ILE A 12 17.17 -10.45 2.54
N ASP A 13 16.58 -11.62 2.28
CA ASP A 13 15.48 -11.75 1.32
C ASP A 13 14.24 -10.96 1.77
N TYR A 14 13.97 -10.92 3.08
CA TYR A 14 12.85 -10.16 3.63
C TYR A 14 13.04 -8.64 3.52
N ASP A 15 14.22 -8.12 3.86
CA ASP A 15 14.53 -6.70 3.74
C ASP A 15 14.58 -6.25 2.28
N GLU A 16 15.09 -7.09 1.38
CA GLU A 16 15.05 -6.83 -0.06
C GLU A 16 13.61 -6.77 -0.59
N LYS A 17 12.74 -7.69 -0.15
CA LYS A 17 11.31 -7.67 -0.50
C LYS A 17 10.62 -6.41 0.00
N LYS A 18 10.92 -5.99 1.25
CA LYS A 18 10.43 -4.72 1.81
C LYS A 18 10.85 -3.53 0.98
N ALA A 19 12.10 -3.49 0.50
CA ALA A 19 12.59 -2.39 -0.31
C ALA A 19 11.96 -2.34 -1.71
N LYS A 20 11.53 -3.49 -2.26
CA LYS A 20 11.06 -3.62 -3.65
C LYS A 20 9.55 -3.66 -3.80
N VAL A 21 8.78 -3.74 -2.71
CA VAL A 21 7.30 -3.79 -2.78
C VAL A 21 6.75 -2.53 -3.47
N LYS A 22 5.85 -2.74 -4.41
CA LYS A 22 5.15 -1.66 -5.11
C LYS A 22 3.86 -1.35 -4.38
N LEU A 23 3.60 -0.08 -4.11
CA LEU A 23 2.43 0.36 -3.37
C LEU A 23 1.73 1.51 -4.10
N THR A 24 0.41 1.56 -3.99
CA THR A 24 -0.41 2.70 -4.41
C THR A 24 -1.04 3.30 -3.17
N VAL A 25 -0.80 4.59 -2.94
CA VAL A 25 -1.41 5.35 -1.85
C VAL A 25 -2.57 6.14 -2.40
N LEU A 26 -3.76 5.93 -1.84
CA LEU A 26 -4.93 6.75 -2.14
C LEU A 26 -5.13 7.76 -1.01
N HIS A 27 -5.40 9.00 -1.35
CA HIS A 27 -5.71 10.06 -0.40
C HIS A 27 -6.95 10.84 -0.83
N ARG A 28 -7.94 10.92 0.07
CA ARG A 28 -9.24 11.57 -0.11
C ARG A 28 -9.39 12.75 0.85
N VAL A 29 -9.42 13.97 0.32
CA VAL A 29 -9.58 15.19 1.14
C VAL A 29 -10.94 15.18 1.85
N GLY A 30 -10.91 15.26 3.18
CA GLY A 30 -12.10 15.53 4.00
C GLY A 30 -13.04 14.34 4.22
N GLY A 31 -12.64 13.10 3.94
CA GLY A 31 -13.53 11.95 4.12
C GLY A 31 -12.84 10.64 4.39
N GLU A 32 -13.51 9.82 5.20
CA GLU A 32 -13.18 8.41 5.44
C GLU A 32 -13.55 7.55 4.21
N TRP A 33 -12.93 6.38 4.11
CA TRP A 33 -13.29 5.36 3.13
C TRP A 33 -14.33 4.40 3.71
N HIS A 34 -15.42 4.20 3.01
CA HIS A 34 -16.44 3.25 3.44
C HIS A 34 -15.97 1.81 3.27
N ALA A 35 -16.39 0.92 4.17
CA ALA A 35 -16.06 -0.51 4.10
C ALA A 35 -16.41 -1.16 2.74
N SER A 36 -17.48 -0.69 2.08
CA SER A 36 -17.87 -1.14 0.75
C SER A 36 -16.84 -0.75 -0.32
N GLU A 37 -16.18 0.40 -0.20
CA GLU A 37 -15.13 0.86 -1.11
C GLU A 37 -13.86 0.03 -0.94
N LEU A 38 -13.47 -0.25 0.31
CA LEU A 38 -12.34 -1.14 0.62
C LEU A 38 -12.56 -2.53 0.02
N TYR A 39 -13.76 -3.09 0.22
CA TYR A 39 -14.13 -4.39 -0.33
C TYR A 39 -14.07 -4.40 -1.87
N ARG A 40 -14.59 -3.34 -2.51
CA ARG A 40 -14.56 -3.21 -3.97
C ARG A 40 -13.15 -3.05 -4.52
N LEU A 41 -12.29 -2.26 -3.87
CA LEU A 41 -10.88 -2.15 -4.23
C LEU A 41 -10.16 -3.49 -4.12
N ALA A 42 -10.35 -4.19 -3.00
CA ALA A 42 -9.70 -5.47 -2.76
C ALA A 42 -10.08 -6.51 -3.82
N ASN A 43 -11.38 -6.65 -4.13
CA ASN A 43 -11.85 -7.63 -5.11
C ASN A 43 -11.62 -7.18 -6.56
N GLY A 44 -11.86 -5.91 -6.87
CA GLY A 44 -11.76 -5.37 -8.23
C GLY A 44 -10.33 -5.28 -8.74
N LEU A 45 -9.35 -5.13 -7.84
CA LEU A 45 -7.93 -5.06 -8.18
C LEU A 45 -7.17 -6.32 -7.78
N MET A 46 -7.83 -7.29 -7.13
CA MET A 46 -7.19 -8.45 -6.50
C MET A 46 -6.01 -8.04 -5.61
N ALA A 47 -6.17 -6.94 -4.88
CA ALA A 47 -5.10 -6.30 -4.12
C ALA A 47 -5.39 -6.37 -2.62
N ARG A 48 -4.33 -6.48 -1.81
CA ARG A 48 -4.42 -6.17 -0.39
C ARG A 48 -4.64 -4.66 -0.22
N VAL A 49 -5.60 -4.30 0.62
CA VAL A 49 -5.98 -2.92 0.93
C VAL A 49 -5.83 -2.73 2.43
N ASP A 50 -4.91 -1.86 2.82
CA ASP A 50 -4.64 -1.52 4.20
C ASP A 50 -5.16 -0.10 4.47
N GLY A 51 -5.99 0.03 5.50
CA GLY A 51 -6.43 1.32 6.06
C GLY A 51 -5.90 1.50 7.47
N HIS A 52 -5.89 2.73 7.98
CA HIS A 52 -5.33 3.03 9.30
C HIS A 52 -6.22 3.98 10.12
N PRO A 53 -6.56 3.67 11.39
CA PRO A 53 -7.48 4.49 12.20
C PRO A 53 -7.04 5.94 12.43
N ARG A 54 -5.72 6.20 12.47
CA ARG A 54 -5.17 7.57 12.63
C ARG A 54 -5.11 8.36 11.32
N TYR A 55 -5.26 7.69 10.18
CA TYR A 55 -5.18 8.30 8.84
C TYR A 55 -6.38 7.84 7.99
N PRO A 56 -7.62 8.16 8.42
CA PRO A 56 -8.84 7.62 7.79
C PRO A 56 -9.05 8.09 6.35
N GLU A 57 -8.38 9.17 5.95
CA GLU A 57 -8.38 9.74 4.60
C GLU A 57 -7.44 9.01 3.63
N HIS A 58 -6.59 8.11 4.14
CA HIS A 58 -5.58 7.39 3.37
C HIS A 58 -5.89 5.89 3.29
N LEU A 59 -5.55 5.29 2.15
CA LEU A 59 -5.46 3.84 1.96
C LEU A 59 -4.14 3.49 1.29
N ILE A 60 -3.57 2.33 1.63
CA ILE A 60 -2.43 1.74 0.94
C ILE A 60 -2.89 0.46 0.26
N LEU A 61 -2.62 0.34 -1.04
CA LEU A 61 -2.90 -0.83 -1.84
C LEU A 61 -1.58 -1.48 -2.26
N ALA A 62 -1.51 -2.80 -2.14
CA ALA A 62 -0.41 -3.56 -2.72
C ALA A 62 -0.48 -3.52 -4.25
N GLY A 63 0.64 -3.16 -4.89
CA GLY A 63 0.78 -3.02 -6.35
C GLY A 63 0.78 -1.57 -6.83
N HIS A 64 1.03 -1.38 -8.13
CA HIS A 64 0.90 -0.10 -8.82
C HIS A 64 -0.38 -0.08 -9.64
N HIS A 65 -1.40 0.61 -9.12
CA HIS A 65 -2.72 0.71 -9.73
C HIS A 65 -2.92 2.12 -10.24
N THR A 66 -3.45 2.26 -11.46
CA THR A 66 -3.76 3.58 -12.00
C THR A 66 -5.00 4.18 -11.32
N LYS A 67 -5.16 5.50 -11.44
CA LYS A 67 -6.36 6.18 -10.95
C LYS A 67 -7.63 5.66 -11.62
N GLU A 68 -7.54 5.33 -12.90
CA GLU A 68 -8.66 4.81 -13.69
C GLU A 68 -9.07 3.42 -13.21
N ALA A 69 -8.10 2.54 -12.94
CA ALA A 69 -8.37 1.19 -12.43
C ALA A 69 -9.02 1.23 -11.04
N THR A 70 -8.48 2.08 -10.15
CA THR A 70 -9.01 2.27 -8.80
C THR A 70 -10.41 2.89 -8.83
N LEU A 71 -10.69 3.84 -9.72
CA LEU A 71 -12.03 4.42 -9.94
C LEU A 71 -13.02 3.38 -10.48
N ALA A 72 -12.59 2.57 -11.44
CA ALA A 72 -13.42 1.51 -12.01
C ALA A 72 -13.79 0.46 -10.95
N ALA A 73 -12.81 0.06 -10.12
CA ALA A 73 -13.03 -0.92 -9.06
C ALA A 73 -14.08 -0.46 -8.03
N ILE A 74 -14.03 0.81 -7.59
CA ILE A 74 -15.02 1.33 -6.63
C ILE A 74 -16.41 1.60 -7.24
N GLY A 75 -16.52 1.59 -8.58
CA GLY A 75 -17.76 1.87 -9.31
C GLY A 75 -18.01 3.37 -9.53
N GLY A 76 -16.95 4.17 -9.63
CA GLY A 76 -17.01 5.64 -9.57
C GLY A 76 -17.08 6.16 -8.12
N GLY A 77 -16.90 7.46 -7.91
CA GLY A 77 -16.91 8.01 -6.55
C GLY A 77 -16.30 9.41 -6.40
N MET A 78 -16.02 9.76 -5.15
CA MET A 78 -15.48 11.07 -4.77
C MET A 78 -14.06 11.31 -5.31
N ALA A 79 -13.68 12.58 -5.41
CA ALA A 79 -12.35 12.97 -5.81
C ALA A 79 -11.29 12.49 -4.79
N TYR A 80 -10.29 11.77 -5.29
CA TYR A 80 -9.09 11.41 -4.55
C TYR A 80 -7.85 11.55 -5.42
N THR A 81 -6.70 11.50 -4.77
CA THR A 81 -5.37 11.43 -5.40
C THR A 81 -4.79 10.03 -5.24
N ALA A 82 -4.04 9.58 -6.23
CA ALA A 82 -3.37 8.28 -6.24
C ALA A 82 -1.88 8.50 -6.51
N THR A 83 -1.04 8.09 -5.57
CA THR A 83 0.42 8.25 -5.65
C THR A 83 1.06 6.86 -5.63
N GLN A 84 2.11 6.68 -6.43
CA GLN A 84 2.87 5.43 -6.47
C GLN A 84 4.06 5.53 -5.52
N ALA A 85 4.30 4.48 -4.74
CA ALA A 85 5.45 4.35 -3.89
C ALA A 85 6.15 3.00 -4.13
N VAL A 86 7.44 2.94 -3.84
CA VAL A 86 8.22 1.69 -3.85
C VAL A 86 8.93 1.58 -2.51
N GLY A 87 8.72 0.47 -1.82
CA GLY A 87 9.28 0.22 -0.50
C GLY A 87 8.22 0.35 0.60
N ALA A 88 8.23 -0.61 1.52
CA ALA A 88 7.30 -0.69 2.65
C ALA A 88 7.47 0.45 3.68
N ALA A 89 8.62 1.14 3.65
CA ALA A 89 8.96 2.27 4.51
C ALA A 89 9.25 3.54 3.69
N HIS A 90 8.67 3.66 2.49
CA HIS A 90 8.87 4.83 1.65
C HIS A 90 8.42 6.11 2.38
N ALA A 91 9.18 7.20 2.24
CA ALA A 91 8.99 8.42 3.03
C ALA A 91 7.62 9.08 2.84
N ASP A 92 7.02 8.91 1.66
CA ASP A 92 5.70 9.46 1.32
C ASP A 92 4.53 8.58 1.82
N LEU A 93 4.79 7.47 2.51
CA LEU A 93 3.72 6.66 3.08
C LEU A 93 3.19 7.30 4.38
N PRO A 94 1.87 7.34 4.58
CA PRO A 94 1.27 7.85 5.81
C PRO A 94 1.58 6.97 7.04
N TRP A 95 1.85 5.68 6.82
CA TRP A 95 2.37 4.74 7.82
C TRP A 95 3.22 3.65 7.15
N GLN A 96 4.00 2.92 7.93
CA GLN A 96 4.80 1.80 7.41
C GLN A 96 3.90 0.66 6.97
N TYR A 97 4.09 0.16 5.76
CA TYR A 97 3.35 -0.97 5.23
C TYR A 97 3.91 -2.29 5.77
N GLU A 98 3.03 -3.18 6.23
CA GLU A 98 3.42 -4.50 6.75
C GLU A 98 3.14 -5.58 5.70
N LEU A 99 4.23 -6.17 5.16
CA LEU A 99 4.16 -7.28 4.17
C LEU A 99 3.44 -8.50 4.73
#